data_AF-Q5JXB8-F1
#
_entry.id   AF-Q5JXB8-F1
#
_cell.length_a   1.000
_cell.length_b   1.000
_cell.length_c   1.000
_cell.angle_alpha   90.00
_cell.angle_beta   90.00
_cell.angle_gamma   90.00
#
_symmetry.space_group_name_H-M   'P 1'
#
loop_
_entity.id
_entity.type
_entity.pdbx_description
1 polymer ?
#
loop_
_entity_poly.entity_id
_entity_poly.type
_entity_poly.pdbx_seq_one_letter_code
_entity_poly.pdbx_strand_id
1 'polypeptide(L)'
;MRPLLLLALLGWLLLAEAKGDAKPEAPCCQEGLRAGGSGSLHLGRDFTVLAGARGSPSPSVSSIPRFWIPGSDNLLVLTVATKETEGFRRFKRSAQFFNYKIQALGLGEDWNVEKGTSAGGGQKVRLLKKALEKHADKEDLVILFADSYDVLFASGPRELLKKFRQARSQVVFSAEELIYPDRRLETKYPVVSDGKRFLGSGGFIGYAPNLSKLVAEWEGQDSDS
;
A
#
# COMPACT_ATOMS: atom_id res chain seq x y z
N MET A 1 -20.95 27.40 49.27
CA MET A 1 -20.99 25.94 49.50
C MET A 1 -19.60 25.38 49.21
N ARG A 2 -19.17 24.33 49.93
CA ARG A 2 -17.87 23.61 49.79
C ARG A 2 -18.11 22.28 49.02
N PRO A 3 -17.09 21.50 48.61
CA PRO A 3 -15.79 21.85 47.98
C PRO A 3 -15.39 20.83 46.86
N LEU A 4 -14.07 20.73 46.58
CA LEU A 4 -13.26 19.71 45.85
C LEU A 4 -12.72 20.17 44.47
N LEU A 5 -11.42 20.53 44.34
CA LEU A 5 -10.17 19.72 44.39
C LEU A 5 -10.03 18.76 43.18
N LEU A 6 -8.88 18.44 42.59
CA LEU A 6 -7.49 18.96 42.49
C LEU A 6 -6.89 18.24 41.22
N LEU A 7 -5.78 18.54 40.55
CA LEU A 7 -4.51 19.26 40.81
C LEU A 7 -4.04 20.01 39.56
N ALA A 8 -2.90 20.70 39.65
CA ALA A 8 -2.05 21.09 38.51
C ALA A 8 -0.65 20.48 38.67
N LEU A 9 0.05 20.30 37.54
CA LEU A 9 1.52 20.16 37.40
C LEU A 9 2.25 18.98 38.08
N LEU A 10 2.99 18.20 37.27
CA LEU A 10 4.45 17.95 37.33
C LEU A 10 4.80 16.64 36.59
N GLY A 11 5.92 16.60 35.87
CA GLY A 11 6.36 15.39 35.13
C GLY A 11 7.44 15.58 34.07
N TRP A 12 8.49 16.34 34.38
CA TRP A 12 9.74 16.38 33.59
C TRP A 12 10.59 15.11 33.87
N LEU A 13 11.56 14.77 33.00
CA LEU A 13 12.60 13.72 33.16
C LEU A 13 12.10 12.25 33.03
N LEU A 14 12.78 11.28 32.41
CA LEU A 14 14.09 11.11 31.73
C LEU A 14 13.87 10.88 30.21
N LEU A 15 14.74 11.11 29.23
CA LEU A 15 16.20 11.39 29.10
C LEU A 15 17.19 10.26 29.51
N ALA A 16 17.68 9.49 28.51
CA ALA A 16 19.05 8.99 28.43
C ALA A 16 19.38 8.48 27.00
N GLU A 17 20.66 8.50 26.64
CA GLU A 17 21.18 8.10 25.31
C GLU A 17 21.16 6.59 25.05
N ALA A 18 21.20 6.21 23.77
CA ALA A 18 21.96 5.03 23.32
C ALA A 18 22.53 5.27 21.91
N LYS A 19 23.77 5.74 21.86
CA LYS A 19 24.62 5.85 20.65
C LYS A 19 25.06 4.44 20.21
N GLY A 20 25.13 4.18 18.90
CA GLY A 20 25.44 2.85 18.39
C GLY A 20 25.82 2.81 16.90
N ASP A 21 26.95 3.39 16.53
CA ASP A 21 27.62 3.12 15.25
C ASP A 21 28.15 1.68 15.21
N ALA A 22 27.83 0.93 14.15
CA ALA A 22 28.59 -0.26 13.75
C ALA A 22 28.50 -0.48 12.23
N LYS A 23 29.68 -0.63 11.61
CA LYS A 23 29.92 -0.77 10.17
C LYS A 23 29.96 -2.27 9.78
N PRO A 24 29.63 -2.68 8.53
CA PRO A 24 29.52 -4.10 8.20
C PRO A 24 30.87 -4.78 7.94
N GLU A 25 30.94 -6.08 8.24
CA GLU A 25 32.01 -6.99 7.79
C GLU A 25 31.46 -8.15 6.93
N ALA A 26 32.38 -8.89 6.31
CA ALA A 26 32.23 -9.55 5.01
C ALA A 26 31.86 -11.06 5.08
N PRO A 27 31.60 -11.74 3.95
CA PRO A 27 30.99 -13.07 3.92
C PRO A 27 31.97 -14.24 3.78
N CYS A 28 31.64 -15.36 4.43
CA CYS A 28 32.08 -16.74 4.13
C CYS A 28 31.11 -17.70 4.85
N CYS A 29 30.80 -18.93 4.43
CA CYS A 29 31.48 -19.81 3.46
C CYS A 29 30.48 -20.45 2.47
N GLN A 30 30.99 -20.87 1.30
CA GLN A 30 30.36 -21.91 0.49
C GLN A 30 30.99 -23.28 0.85
N GLU A 31 30.14 -24.26 1.15
CA GLU A 31 30.38 -25.71 1.15
C GLU A 31 28.99 -26.37 1.25
N GLY A 32 28.68 -27.55 0.71
CA GLY A 32 29.47 -28.46 -0.11
C GLY A 32 28.56 -29.64 -0.52
N LEU A 33 28.55 -29.93 -1.82
CA LEU A 33 27.94 -31.07 -2.53
C LEU A 33 27.62 -32.40 -1.80
N ARG A 34 26.52 -33.04 -2.25
CA ARG A 34 26.22 -34.51 -2.29
C ARG A 34 25.84 -35.20 -0.96
N ALA A 35 25.22 -36.39 -0.95
CA ALA A 35 24.23 -37.04 -1.85
C ALA A 35 23.79 -38.38 -1.23
N GLY A 36 22.53 -38.81 -1.47
CA GLY A 36 22.10 -40.21 -1.38
C GLY A 36 21.74 -40.73 0.02
N GLY A 37 20.67 -41.55 0.09
CA GLY A 37 20.20 -42.15 1.34
C GLY A 37 18.78 -42.72 1.25
N SER A 38 18.59 -43.79 0.47
CA SER A 38 17.33 -44.54 0.45
C SER A 38 17.13 -45.30 1.77
N GLY A 39 15.89 -45.38 2.27
CA GLY A 39 15.58 -46.11 3.51
C GLY A 39 14.13 -46.04 3.95
N SER A 40 13.25 -46.78 3.27
CA SER A 40 11.90 -47.06 3.78
C SER A 40 11.90 -48.35 4.61
N LEU A 41 11.46 -48.28 5.86
CA LEU A 41 11.08 -49.45 6.64
C LEU A 41 9.79 -49.15 7.43
N HIS A 42 8.70 -49.83 7.05
CA HIS A 42 7.56 -50.04 7.92
C HIS A 42 7.87 -51.17 8.91
N LEU A 43 7.52 -50.98 10.18
CA LEU A 43 6.83 -52.02 10.96
C LEU A 43 6.10 -51.35 12.13
N GLY A 44 4.79 -51.57 12.26
CA GLY A 44 4.03 -51.08 13.39
C GLY A 44 3.97 -52.10 14.54
N ARG A 45 3.58 -51.63 15.73
CA ARG A 45 2.65 -52.34 16.62
C ARG A 45 2.18 -51.48 17.79
N ASP A 46 1.02 -51.85 18.30
CA ASP A 46 0.25 -51.15 19.32
C ASP A 46 0.93 -51.12 20.69
N PHE A 47 0.72 -50.03 21.44
CA PHE A 47 0.79 -50.07 22.90
C PHE A 47 -0.22 -49.09 23.50
N THR A 48 -1.29 -49.64 24.08
CA THR A 48 -2.26 -48.88 24.88
C THR A 48 -1.82 -48.86 26.33
N VAL A 49 -1.65 -47.66 26.92
CA VAL A 49 -1.55 -47.48 28.37
C VAL A 49 -2.45 -46.32 28.79
N LEU A 50 -3.42 -46.61 29.66
CA LEU A 50 -4.24 -45.62 30.34
C LEU A 50 -3.58 -45.20 31.65
N ALA A 51 -3.32 -43.91 31.84
CA ALA A 51 -3.14 -43.31 33.16
C ALA A 51 -3.52 -41.83 33.10
N GLY A 52 -4.58 -41.43 33.81
CA GLY A 52 -4.99 -40.03 33.91
C GLY A 52 -4.38 -39.34 35.13
N ALA A 53 -3.88 -38.11 34.95
CA ALA A 53 -3.62 -37.18 36.04
C ALA A 53 -3.97 -35.75 35.59
N ARG A 54 -4.67 -35.01 36.46
CA ARG A 54 -5.07 -33.64 36.19
C ARG A 54 -3.87 -32.70 36.42
N GLY A 55 -3.41 -32.04 35.36
CA GLY A 55 -2.45 -30.94 35.43
C GLY A 55 -3.07 -29.69 34.83
N SER A 56 -3.20 -28.62 35.60
CA SER A 56 -3.68 -27.32 35.12
C SER A 56 -2.64 -26.69 34.17
N PRO A 57 -3.03 -26.21 32.98
CA PRO A 57 -2.10 -25.58 32.05
C PRO A 57 -1.60 -24.24 32.62
N SER A 58 -0.29 -24.07 32.62
CA SER A 58 0.36 -22.78 32.82
C SER A 58 -0.11 -21.77 31.76
N PRO A 59 -0.24 -20.48 32.11
CA PRO A 59 -0.74 -19.49 31.16
C PRO A 59 0.25 -19.30 30.01
N SER A 60 -0.20 -19.60 28.80
CA SER A 60 0.53 -19.31 27.57
C SER A 60 0.73 -17.80 27.40
N VAL A 61 1.93 -17.38 27.02
CA VAL A 61 2.21 -16.00 26.59
C VAL A 61 1.50 -15.77 25.25
N SER A 62 0.24 -15.36 25.31
CA SER A 62 -0.63 -15.26 24.12
C SER A 62 -1.62 -14.10 24.20
N SER A 63 -1.12 -12.86 24.12
CA SER A 63 -1.96 -11.67 23.89
C SER A 63 -1.21 -10.51 23.21
N ILE A 64 -0.26 -10.81 22.31
CA ILE A 64 0.04 -9.86 21.22
C ILE A 64 -1.26 -9.74 20.41
N PRO A 65 -1.87 -8.54 20.27
CA PRO A 65 -3.11 -8.41 19.53
C PRO A 65 -2.88 -8.86 18.09
N ARG A 66 -3.64 -9.88 17.64
CA ARG A 66 -3.70 -10.25 16.23
C ARG A 66 -4.25 -9.05 15.46
N PHE A 67 -3.36 -8.24 14.92
CA PHE A 67 -3.70 -7.21 13.96
C PHE A 67 -4.41 -7.91 12.81
N TRP A 68 -5.71 -7.70 12.67
CA TRP A 68 -6.50 -8.26 11.60
C TRP A 68 -5.87 -7.78 10.28
N ILE A 69 -5.42 -8.72 9.46
CA ILE A 69 -5.02 -8.45 8.09
C ILE A 69 -6.18 -8.96 7.24
N PRO A 70 -7.18 -8.11 6.88
CA PRO A 70 -8.13 -8.45 5.83
C PRO A 70 -7.37 -8.94 4.60
N GLY A 71 -7.90 -9.98 3.97
CA GLY A 71 -7.30 -10.62 2.80
C GLY A 71 -7.01 -9.63 1.69
N SER A 72 -6.11 -10.03 0.78
CA SER A 72 -5.77 -9.25 -0.42
C SER A 72 -6.94 -9.01 -1.37
N ASP A 73 -8.10 -9.62 -1.11
CA ASP A 73 -9.28 -9.58 -1.95
C ASP A 73 -9.95 -8.20 -2.06
N ASN A 74 -9.79 -7.37 -1.04
CA ASN A 74 -10.34 -6.01 -0.94
C ASN A 74 -9.42 -4.94 -1.57
N LEU A 75 -8.64 -5.30 -2.59
CA LEU A 75 -7.85 -4.35 -3.38
C LEU A 75 -8.21 -4.45 -4.86
N LEU A 76 -8.49 -3.30 -5.47
CA LEU A 76 -8.62 -3.11 -6.92
C LEU A 76 -7.55 -2.14 -7.41
N VAL A 77 -6.89 -2.47 -8.51
CA VAL A 77 -6.01 -1.54 -9.24
C VAL A 77 -6.80 -0.91 -10.39
N LEU A 78 -6.88 0.41 -10.40
CA LEU A 78 -7.34 1.20 -11.54
C LEU A 78 -6.15 1.79 -12.29
N THR A 79 -6.20 1.78 -13.61
CA THR A 79 -5.25 2.49 -14.48
C THR A 79 -5.99 3.02 -15.69
N VAL A 80 -5.53 4.14 -16.25
CA VAL A 80 -5.90 4.55 -17.61
C VAL A 80 -4.90 3.98 -18.60
N ALA A 81 -5.39 3.44 -19.71
CA ALA A 81 -4.60 2.98 -20.84
C ALA A 81 -5.49 2.98 -22.09
N THR A 82 -5.25 3.92 -23.02
CA THR A 82 -6.01 4.02 -24.27
C THR A 82 -5.59 2.99 -25.31
N LYS A 83 -4.31 2.58 -25.29
CA LYS A 83 -3.72 1.68 -26.28
C LYS A 83 -2.95 0.55 -25.60
N GLU A 84 -2.94 -0.61 -26.25
CA GLU A 84 -2.14 -1.76 -25.85
C GLU A 84 -0.66 -1.52 -26.23
N THR A 85 0.03 -0.65 -25.47
CA THR A 85 1.45 -0.33 -25.64
C THR A 85 2.36 -1.42 -25.08
N GLU A 86 3.66 -1.42 -25.39
CA GLU A 86 4.60 -2.34 -24.72
C GLU A 86 4.67 -2.06 -23.22
N GLY A 87 4.71 -0.78 -22.83
CA GLY A 87 4.65 -0.34 -21.43
C GLY A 87 3.45 -0.90 -20.67
N PHE A 88 2.24 -0.75 -21.23
CA PHE A 88 1.03 -1.32 -20.62
C PHE A 88 1.07 -2.85 -20.53
N ARG A 89 1.64 -3.54 -21.53
CA ARG A 89 1.88 -4.99 -21.43
C ARG A 89 2.86 -5.34 -20.31
N ARG A 90 3.93 -4.56 -20.10
CA ARG A 90 4.88 -4.74 -18.98
C ARG A 90 4.20 -4.53 -17.62
N PHE A 91 3.40 -3.47 -17.48
CA PHE A 91 2.58 -3.22 -16.29
C PHE A 91 1.68 -4.43 -15.98
N LYS A 92 0.88 -4.88 -16.96
CA LYS A 92 0.01 -6.06 -16.80
C LYS A 92 0.77 -7.33 -16.43
N ARG A 93 1.91 -7.63 -17.07
CA ARG A 93 2.76 -8.79 -16.71
C ARG A 93 3.23 -8.72 -15.25
N SER A 94 3.73 -7.56 -14.80
CA SER A 94 4.20 -7.38 -13.41
C SER A 94 3.06 -7.52 -12.39
N ALA A 95 1.88 -7.01 -12.70
CA ALA A 95 0.70 -7.11 -11.86
C ALA A 95 0.16 -8.56 -11.76
N GLN A 96 0.15 -9.28 -12.88
CA GLN A 96 -0.23 -10.70 -12.95
C GLN A 96 0.72 -11.56 -12.10
N PHE A 97 2.04 -11.33 -12.17
CA PHE A 97 3.03 -12.03 -11.35
C PHE A 97 2.74 -11.92 -9.84
N PHE A 98 2.21 -10.78 -9.40
CA PHE A 98 1.83 -10.54 -8.00
C PHE A 98 0.34 -10.78 -7.68
N ASN A 99 -0.44 -11.30 -8.63
CA ASN A 99 -1.89 -11.56 -8.51
C ASN A 99 -2.74 -10.31 -8.17
N TYR A 100 -2.43 -9.14 -8.74
CA TYR A 100 -3.30 -7.97 -8.64
C TYR A 100 -4.53 -8.08 -9.55
N LYS A 101 -5.68 -7.66 -9.04
CA LYS A 101 -6.91 -7.41 -9.82
C LYS A 101 -6.80 -6.04 -10.48
N ILE A 102 -6.60 -5.96 -11.80
CA ILE A 102 -6.57 -4.69 -12.56
C ILE A 102 -7.87 -4.50 -13.33
N GLN A 103 -8.39 -3.27 -13.30
CA GLN A 103 -9.33 -2.74 -14.28
C GLN A 103 -8.65 -1.58 -15.04
N ALA A 104 -8.47 -1.76 -16.35
CA ALA A 104 -7.96 -0.73 -17.25
C ALA A 104 -9.12 0.10 -17.82
N LEU A 105 -8.92 1.41 -17.88
CA LEU A 105 -9.92 2.40 -18.27
C LEU A 105 -9.51 3.05 -19.61
N GLY A 106 -10.49 3.28 -20.48
CA GLY A 106 -10.29 3.97 -21.76
C GLY A 106 -9.67 3.14 -22.90
N LEU A 107 -9.50 1.81 -22.75
CA LEU A 107 -8.95 0.97 -23.82
C LEU A 107 -9.79 1.08 -25.10
N GLY A 108 -9.17 1.55 -26.19
CA GLY A 108 -9.84 1.80 -27.47
C GLY A 108 -10.48 3.19 -27.61
N GLU A 109 -10.49 4.02 -26.55
CA GLU A 109 -10.80 5.45 -26.67
C GLU A 109 -9.58 6.20 -27.26
N ASP A 110 -9.84 7.25 -28.05
CA ASP A 110 -8.79 8.18 -28.46
C ASP A 110 -8.29 9.00 -27.26
N TRP A 111 -6.99 9.27 -27.22
CA TRP A 111 -6.38 10.14 -26.22
C TRP A 111 -6.39 11.57 -26.74
N ASN A 112 -7.36 12.37 -26.27
CA ASN A 112 -7.65 13.70 -26.77
C ASN A 112 -6.71 14.75 -26.18
N VAL A 113 -5.44 14.71 -26.62
CA VAL A 113 -4.56 15.88 -26.51
C VAL A 113 -4.83 16.76 -27.72
N GLU A 114 -5.42 17.94 -27.51
CA GLU A 114 -5.45 18.96 -28.54
C GLU A 114 -4.01 19.26 -28.97
N LYS A 115 -3.75 19.32 -30.28
CA LYS A 115 -2.40 19.43 -30.85
C LYS A 115 -1.74 20.77 -30.50
N GLY A 116 -1.16 20.88 -29.31
CA GLY A 116 -0.38 22.04 -28.88
C GLY A 116 -0.24 22.25 -27.38
N THR A 117 -1.14 21.69 -26.56
CA THR A 117 -1.11 21.87 -25.10
C THR A 117 -0.41 20.72 -24.38
N SER A 118 0.75 21.02 -23.77
CA SER A 118 1.55 20.06 -22.99
C SER A 118 0.99 19.74 -21.59
N ALA A 119 -0.15 20.31 -21.25
CA ALA A 119 -0.92 20.02 -20.04
C ALA A 119 -2.17 19.27 -20.49
N GLY A 120 -2.23 17.97 -20.22
CA GLY A 120 -3.38 17.12 -20.54
C GLY A 120 -3.50 15.98 -19.52
N GLY A 121 -4.54 16.04 -18.70
CA GLY A 121 -4.81 15.06 -17.65
C GLY A 121 -6.29 14.87 -17.33
N GLY A 122 -7.17 15.79 -17.73
CA GLY A 122 -8.60 15.75 -17.45
C GLY A 122 -9.30 14.47 -17.94
N GLN A 123 -8.91 13.92 -19.09
CA GLN A 123 -9.42 12.63 -19.57
C GLN A 123 -9.15 11.49 -18.56
N LYS A 124 -8.01 11.54 -17.86
CA LYS A 124 -7.65 10.60 -16.78
C LYS A 124 -8.62 10.72 -15.61
N VAL A 125 -8.93 11.95 -15.20
CA VAL A 125 -9.84 12.25 -14.09
C VAL A 125 -11.29 11.89 -14.43
N ARG A 126 -11.77 12.20 -15.65
CA ARG A 126 -13.11 11.81 -16.14
C ARG A 126 -13.29 10.28 -16.13
N LEU A 127 -12.33 9.55 -16.69
CA LEU A 127 -12.36 8.08 -16.73
C LEU A 127 -12.36 7.48 -15.31
N LEU A 128 -11.56 8.05 -14.42
CA LEU A 128 -11.48 7.62 -13.03
C LEU A 128 -12.77 7.91 -12.24
N LYS A 129 -13.36 9.11 -12.37
CA LYS A 129 -14.64 9.50 -11.75
C LYS A 129 -15.73 8.48 -12.07
N LYS A 130 -15.94 8.18 -13.36
CA LYS A 130 -16.88 7.18 -13.85
C LYS A 130 -16.60 5.74 -13.37
N ALA A 131 -15.36 5.43 -13.00
CA ALA A 131 -15.00 4.14 -12.42
C ALA A 131 -15.28 4.08 -10.90
N LEU A 132 -14.96 5.16 -10.18
CA LEU A 132 -15.14 5.28 -8.73
C LEU A 132 -16.60 5.35 -8.30
N GLU A 133 -17.48 5.97 -9.11
CA GLU A 133 -18.94 5.99 -8.90
C GLU A 133 -19.53 4.58 -8.64
N LYS A 134 -18.98 3.54 -9.31
CA LYS A 134 -19.43 2.13 -9.17
C LYS A 134 -19.02 1.48 -7.84
N HIS A 135 -18.25 2.20 -7.04
CA HIS A 135 -17.59 1.71 -5.82
C HIS A 135 -17.73 2.69 -4.64
N ALA A 136 -18.51 3.78 -4.81
CA ALA A 136 -18.67 4.84 -3.82
C ALA A 136 -19.33 4.38 -2.50
N ASP A 137 -20.03 3.25 -2.54
CA ASP A 137 -20.70 2.56 -1.43
C ASP A 137 -19.84 1.49 -0.73
N LYS A 138 -18.62 1.23 -1.24
CA LYS A 138 -17.77 0.10 -0.79
C LYS A 138 -16.74 0.55 0.24
N GLU A 139 -17.20 0.80 1.46
CA GLU A 139 -16.38 1.27 2.59
C GLU A 139 -15.06 0.49 2.78
N ASP A 140 -15.09 -0.85 2.71
CA ASP A 140 -13.90 -1.70 2.90
C ASP A 140 -13.02 -1.89 1.65
N LEU A 141 -13.41 -1.37 0.49
CA LEU A 141 -12.65 -1.53 -0.75
C LEU A 141 -11.52 -0.49 -0.81
N VAL A 142 -10.28 -0.98 -0.85
CA VAL A 142 -9.11 -0.15 -1.17
C VAL A 142 -8.93 -0.14 -2.68
N ILE A 143 -8.67 1.04 -3.24
CA ILE A 143 -8.34 1.23 -4.64
C ILE A 143 -6.94 1.85 -4.73
N LEU A 144 -6.06 1.21 -5.50
CA LEU A 144 -4.82 1.81 -6.00
C LEU A 144 -5.09 2.34 -7.40
N PHE A 145 -4.95 3.65 -7.61
CA PHE A 145 -4.70 4.19 -8.93
C PHE A 145 -3.20 4.19 -9.22
N ALA A 146 -2.83 3.82 -10.44
CA ALA A 146 -1.50 4.05 -11.00
C ALA A 146 -1.59 4.32 -12.49
N ASP A 147 -0.67 5.14 -13.02
CA ASP A 147 -0.36 5.15 -14.45
C ASP A 147 0.30 3.81 -14.85
N SER A 148 0.40 3.51 -16.16
CA SER A 148 0.77 2.14 -16.61
C SER A 148 1.69 2.03 -17.83
N TYR A 149 2.06 3.11 -18.50
CA TYR A 149 2.98 3.03 -19.64
C TYR A 149 4.46 2.96 -19.19
N ASP A 150 4.75 3.48 -18.00
CA ASP A 150 6.07 3.62 -17.39
C ASP A 150 6.18 2.97 -15.99
N VAL A 151 5.07 2.47 -15.43
CA VAL A 151 5.01 1.84 -14.10
C VAL A 151 5.12 0.31 -14.16
N LEU A 152 5.64 -0.30 -13.09
CA LEU A 152 5.59 -1.75 -12.83
C LEU A 152 5.36 -2.03 -11.34
N PHE A 153 4.84 -3.21 -11.03
CA PHE A 153 4.74 -3.70 -9.65
C PHE A 153 6.03 -4.40 -9.23
N ALA A 154 6.51 -4.08 -8.02
CA ALA A 154 7.69 -4.70 -7.39
C ALA A 154 7.38 -5.47 -6.09
N SER A 155 6.11 -5.45 -5.63
CA SER A 155 5.65 -6.19 -4.46
C SER A 155 4.15 -6.49 -4.57
N GLY A 156 3.66 -7.49 -3.82
CA GLY A 156 2.28 -7.97 -3.88
C GLY A 156 1.27 -7.26 -2.96
N PRO A 157 -0.05 -7.48 -3.19
CA PRO A 157 -1.13 -6.76 -2.52
C PRO A 157 -1.04 -6.72 -0.99
N ARG A 158 -0.57 -7.81 -0.36
CA ARG A 158 -0.48 -7.94 1.10
C ARG A 158 0.49 -6.93 1.73
N GLU A 159 1.63 -6.67 1.09
CA GLU A 159 2.60 -5.70 1.60
C GLU A 159 2.11 -4.26 1.36
N LEU A 160 1.55 -4.00 0.17
CA LEU A 160 0.95 -2.71 -0.17
C LEU A 160 -0.14 -2.31 0.83
N LEU A 161 -1.11 -3.21 1.08
CA LEU A 161 -2.18 -2.97 2.06
C LEU A 161 -1.66 -2.82 3.49
N LYS A 162 -0.59 -3.54 3.87
CA LYS A 162 0.08 -3.35 5.16
C LYS A 162 0.65 -1.93 5.27
N LYS A 163 1.42 -1.49 4.27
CA LYS A 163 2.04 -0.15 4.22
C LYS A 163 0.99 0.97 4.20
N PHE A 164 -0.07 0.84 3.40
CA PHE A 164 -1.18 1.80 3.37
C PHE A 164 -1.85 1.96 4.74
N ARG A 165 -2.19 0.85 5.41
CA ARG A 165 -2.76 0.89 6.77
C ARG A 165 -1.79 1.47 7.81
N GLN A 166 -0.48 1.24 7.65
CA GLN A 166 0.55 1.83 8.51
C GLN A 166 0.69 3.35 8.31
N ALA A 167 0.36 3.89 7.14
CA ALA A 167 0.33 5.34 6.89
C ALA A 167 -0.82 6.06 7.63
N ARG A 168 -1.82 5.33 8.15
CA ARG A 168 -2.96 5.85 8.93
C ARG A 168 -3.75 6.97 8.25
N SER A 169 -3.74 7.01 6.91
CA SER A 169 -4.50 7.97 6.11
C SER A 169 -5.64 7.28 5.37
N GLN A 170 -6.65 8.08 4.97
CA GLN A 170 -7.77 7.64 4.14
C GLN A 170 -7.40 7.60 2.64
N VAL A 171 -6.47 8.49 2.23
CA VAL A 171 -5.91 8.59 0.88
C VAL A 171 -4.42 8.93 1.01
N VAL A 172 -3.57 8.29 0.23
CA VAL A 172 -2.12 8.53 0.14
C VAL A 172 -1.76 8.70 -1.33
N PHE A 173 -1.18 9.86 -1.67
CA PHE A 173 -0.60 10.11 -2.99
C PHE A 173 0.88 9.71 -3.03
N SER A 174 1.40 9.43 -4.23
CA SER A 174 2.84 9.43 -4.45
C SER A 174 3.41 10.83 -4.20
N ALA A 175 4.70 10.90 -3.85
CA ALA A 175 5.36 12.15 -3.53
C ALA A 175 6.57 12.40 -4.45
N GLU A 176 6.71 13.63 -4.92
CA GLU A 176 7.70 14.07 -5.89
C GLU A 176 8.59 15.19 -5.35
N GLU A 177 9.76 15.35 -5.96
CA GLU A 177 10.77 16.35 -5.58
C GLU A 177 10.50 17.73 -6.17
N LEU A 178 9.89 17.77 -7.36
CA LEU A 178 9.60 19.01 -8.07
C LEU A 178 8.13 19.33 -7.94
N ILE A 179 7.83 20.60 -7.65
CA ILE A 179 6.46 21.11 -7.74
C ILE A 179 6.13 21.47 -9.19
N TYR A 180 5.04 20.90 -9.68
CA TYR A 180 4.55 21.06 -11.06
C TYR A 180 3.01 20.98 -11.06
N PRO A 181 2.29 21.70 -11.94
CA PRO A 181 2.80 22.70 -12.89
C PRO A 181 3.08 24.07 -12.23
N ASP A 182 2.32 24.48 -11.21
CA ASP A 182 2.45 25.81 -10.61
C ASP A 182 3.36 25.84 -9.37
N ARG A 183 4.56 26.40 -9.54
CA ARG A 183 5.52 26.62 -8.45
C ARG A 183 5.01 27.56 -7.35
N ARG A 184 4.03 28.43 -7.63
CA ARG A 184 3.46 29.36 -6.63
C ARG A 184 2.73 28.64 -5.50
N LEU A 185 2.36 27.38 -5.70
CA LEU A 185 1.73 26.55 -4.68
C LEU A 185 2.72 26.02 -3.62
N GLU A 186 4.04 26.21 -3.80
CA GLU A 186 5.06 25.65 -2.90
C GLU A 186 4.89 26.07 -1.44
N THR A 187 4.47 27.32 -1.19
CA THR A 187 4.24 27.83 0.16
C THR A 187 2.98 27.26 0.83
N LYS A 188 2.08 26.63 0.06
CA LYS A 188 0.88 25.95 0.56
C LYS A 188 1.15 24.50 0.98
N TYR A 189 2.22 23.88 0.46
CA TYR A 189 2.61 22.53 0.87
C TYR A 189 3.25 22.57 2.27
N PRO A 190 2.90 21.65 3.18
CA PRO A 190 3.61 21.50 4.46
C PRO A 190 5.12 21.38 4.25
N VAL A 191 5.90 21.89 5.21
CA VAL A 191 7.35 21.65 5.24
C VAL A 191 7.57 20.23 5.77
N VAL A 192 8.34 19.44 5.04
CA VAL A 192 8.76 18.09 5.44
C VAL A 192 10.25 18.10 5.76
N SER A 193 10.65 17.43 6.85
CA SER A 193 12.04 17.37 7.29
C SER A 193 12.85 16.30 6.56
N ASP A 194 12.18 15.30 5.99
CA ASP A 194 12.76 14.19 5.24
C ASP A 194 11.73 13.73 4.17
N GLY A 195 12.22 13.09 3.11
CA GLY A 195 11.41 12.59 2.00
C GLY A 195 11.06 13.64 0.93
N LYS A 196 10.11 13.28 0.07
CA LYS A 196 9.62 14.11 -1.04
C LYS A 196 8.40 14.93 -0.60
N ARG A 197 8.29 16.17 -1.06
CA ARG A 197 7.38 17.18 -0.50
C ARG A 197 6.09 17.40 -1.28
N PHE A 198 6.11 17.21 -2.59
CA PHE A 198 5.02 17.62 -3.49
C PHE A 198 4.19 16.43 -3.94
N LEU A 199 2.94 16.66 -4.31
CA LEU A 199 2.02 15.60 -4.76
C LEU A 199 2.38 15.12 -6.16
N GLY A 200 2.53 13.81 -6.34
CA GLY A 200 2.55 13.16 -7.65
C GLY A 200 1.19 12.55 -7.98
N SER A 201 0.69 12.78 -9.20
CA SER A 201 -0.61 12.27 -9.67
C SER A 201 -0.51 10.91 -10.40
N GLY A 202 0.72 10.39 -10.57
CA GLY A 202 0.99 9.12 -11.24
C GLY A 202 0.64 7.87 -10.42
N GLY A 203 0.42 8.02 -9.12
CA GLY A 203 -0.11 6.93 -8.28
C GLY A 203 -0.68 7.41 -6.96
N PHE A 204 -1.78 6.81 -6.52
CA PHE A 204 -2.38 7.06 -5.21
C PHE A 204 -3.24 5.89 -4.76
N ILE A 205 -3.38 5.71 -3.45
CA ILE A 205 -4.14 4.62 -2.85
C ILE A 205 -5.07 5.17 -1.77
N GLY A 206 -6.30 4.66 -1.71
CA GLY A 206 -7.29 5.11 -0.75
C GLY A 206 -8.51 4.20 -0.67
N TYR A 207 -9.38 4.47 0.30
CA TYR A 207 -10.70 3.84 0.37
C TYR A 207 -11.60 4.37 -0.74
N ALA A 208 -12.41 3.49 -1.35
CA ALA A 208 -13.22 3.82 -2.51
C ALA A 208 -14.19 5.02 -2.29
N PRO A 209 -14.88 5.17 -1.14
CA PRO A 209 -15.73 6.33 -0.89
C PRO A 209 -14.94 7.64 -0.79
N ASN A 210 -13.74 7.61 -0.21
CA ASN A 210 -12.88 8.80 -0.06
C ASN A 210 -12.31 9.25 -1.41
N LEU A 211 -11.90 8.31 -2.26
CA LEU A 211 -11.48 8.61 -3.63
C LEU A 211 -12.65 9.10 -4.48
N SER A 212 -13.85 8.51 -4.34
CA SER A 212 -15.05 8.98 -5.04
C SER A 212 -15.42 10.41 -4.65
N LYS A 213 -15.30 10.77 -3.36
CA LYS A 213 -15.50 12.15 -2.87
C LYS A 213 -14.44 13.10 -3.43
N LEU A 214 -13.17 12.70 -3.48
CA LEU A 214 -12.06 13.51 -4.00
C LEU A 214 -12.28 13.96 -5.46
N VAL A 215 -12.86 13.10 -6.32
CA VAL A 215 -13.11 13.44 -7.73
C VAL A 215 -14.54 13.88 -8.02
N ALA A 216 -15.42 13.93 -7.01
CA ALA A 216 -16.85 14.21 -7.22
C ALA A 216 -17.07 15.59 -7.86
N GLU A 217 -16.32 16.60 -7.41
CA GLU A 217 -16.43 18.01 -7.85
C GLU A 217 -15.64 18.29 -9.14
N TRP A 218 -15.03 17.29 -9.79
CA TRP A 218 -14.38 17.49 -11.08
C TRP A 218 -15.40 17.71 -12.20
N GLU A 219 -15.43 18.92 -12.74
CA GLU A 219 -16.24 19.34 -13.90
C GLU A 219 -15.38 19.77 -15.12
N GLY A 220 -14.06 19.59 -15.04
CA GLY A 220 -13.12 19.97 -16.10
C GLY A 220 -13.19 19.09 -17.35
N GLN A 221 -12.71 19.66 -18.46
CA GLN A 221 -12.64 19.05 -19.79
C GLN A 221 -11.49 18.05 -19.90
N ASP A 222 -11.48 17.25 -20.97
CA ASP A 222 -10.44 16.23 -21.20
C ASP A 222 -9.03 16.83 -21.36
N SER A 223 -8.95 18.07 -21.86
CA SER A 223 -7.74 18.87 -22.06
C SER A 223 -7.27 19.64 -20.82
N ASP A 224 -8.02 19.66 -19.72
CA ASP A 224 -7.61 20.34 -18.48
C ASP A 224 -6.49 19.57 -17.74
N SER A 225 -5.88 20.17 -16.73
CA SER A 225 -4.80 19.61 -15.89
C SER A 225 -4.79 20.16 -14.47
#